data_AF-A0A8H7WIC0-F1
#
_entry.id   AF-A0A8H7WIC0-F1
#
_cell.length_a   1.000
_cell.length_b   1.000
_cell.length_c   1.000
_cell.angle_alpha   90.00
_cell.angle_beta   90.00
_cell.angle_gamma   90.00
#
_symmetry.space_group_name_H-M   'P 1'
#
loop_
_entity.id
_entity.type
_entity.pdbx_description
1 polymer ?
#
loop_
_entity_poly.entity_id
_entity_poly.type
_entity_poly.pdbx_seq_one_letter_code
_entity_poly.pdbx_strand_id
1 'polypeptide(L)'
;MSQTQTQTQPDISYHPDFQKYQLRSDKIKALNPSIEKLHGSFPSQMKGELVWEGKDYTDEKQWTLVLTEDHLAEIDDALKAFKDLSQTAVAGNIGAPAYSTDKQVFHTDAGDIVSLFSLNVTAKGGESKLASSWRVYNEVAKTRPDIIKTLSEDWVFDGYGNPEKPYTTKPLLYHTPAKVGSPERVITQYALRDFTGFLNIPRTPGISPITEAQAEALDALHFLAEKFSLTLDFQKGDVQYLNNLSIFHARDEFTDEPGKERHWLRLWLRDPELAWETPEQLKPRWDELYKDVTEEEQVFPLEPRIRRGAGKA
;
A
#
# COMPACT_ATOMS: atom_id res chain seq x y z
N MET A 1 -3.55 23.79 37.01
CA MET A 1 -2.46 23.79 36.01
C MET A 1 -2.51 22.44 35.33
N SER A 2 -2.99 22.37 34.08
CA SER A 2 -3.05 21.12 33.33
C SER A 2 -1.61 20.74 32.98
N GLN A 3 -1.11 19.63 33.52
CA GLN A 3 0.15 19.06 33.05
C GLN A 3 -0.08 18.64 31.60
N THR A 4 0.44 19.42 30.65
CA THR A 4 0.58 18.98 29.26
C THR A 4 1.55 17.80 29.29
N GLN A 5 1.02 16.58 29.35
CA GLN A 5 1.83 15.40 29.08
C GLN A 5 2.40 15.58 27.68
N THR A 6 3.71 15.71 27.57
CA THR A 6 4.40 15.72 26.29
C THR A 6 4.14 14.38 25.64
N GLN A 7 3.35 14.37 24.56
CA GLN A 7 3.07 13.17 23.80
C GLN A 7 4.40 12.60 23.27
N THR A 8 4.68 11.34 23.57
CA THR A 8 5.87 10.62 23.10
C THR A 8 5.52 9.65 21.98
N GLN A 9 6.47 9.34 21.11
CA GLN A 9 6.30 8.30 20.09
C GLN A 9 5.99 6.95 20.79
N PRO A 10 4.88 6.27 20.46
CA PRO A 10 4.59 4.93 20.97
C PRO A 10 5.69 3.94 20.61
N ASP A 11 5.85 2.90 21.43
CA ASP A 11 6.72 1.76 21.10
C ASP A 11 6.07 0.91 19.99
N ILE A 12 6.28 1.35 18.74
CA ILE A 12 5.84 0.71 17.51
C ILE A 12 7.01 0.66 16.53
N SER A 13 7.10 -0.43 15.76
CA SER A 13 8.15 -0.70 14.79
C SER A 13 7.57 -0.98 13.41
N TYR A 14 8.43 -0.89 12.38
CA TYR A 14 8.04 -1.22 11.01
C TYR A 14 7.49 -2.64 10.88
N HIS A 15 8.10 -3.60 11.60
CA HIS A 15 7.59 -4.96 11.76
C HIS A 15 6.65 -4.98 12.97
N PRO A 16 5.33 -5.17 12.79
CA PRO A 16 4.38 -5.15 13.90
C PRO A 16 4.59 -6.31 14.88
N ASP A 17 4.38 -6.03 16.16
CA ASP A 17 4.46 -7.01 17.24
C ASP A 17 3.06 -7.28 17.78
N PHE A 18 2.60 -8.52 17.65
CA PHE A 18 1.23 -8.89 18.01
C PHE A 18 0.95 -8.78 19.52
N GLN A 19 1.95 -9.05 20.37
CA GLN A 19 1.79 -8.92 21.82
C GLN A 19 1.68 -7.46 22.23
N LYS A 20 2.52 -6.58 21.66
CA LYS A 20 2.44 -5.13 21.89
C LYS A 20 1.10 -4.58 21.40
N TYR A 21 0.64 -5.00 20.23
CA TYR A 21 -0.68 -4.66 19.70
C TYR A 21 -1.80 -5.04 20.67
N GLN A 22 -1.82 -6.30 21.14
CA GLN A 22 -2.86 -6.78 22.04
C GLN A 22 -2.89 -5.99 23.36
N LEU A 23 -1.72 -5.78 23.98
CA LEU A 23 -1.60 -4.99 25.21
C LEU A 23 -2.07 -3.55 25.02
N ARG A 24 -1.69 -2.91 23.91
CA ARG A 24 -2.15 -1.56 23.56
C ARG A 24 -3.66 -1.53 23.36
N SER A 25 -4.19 -2.54 22.68
CA SER A 25 -5.61 -2.64 22.40
C SER A 25 -6.45 -2.78 23.65
N ASP A 26 -6.04 -3.63 24.58
CA ASP A 26 -6.74 -3.84 25.84
C ASP A 26 -6.73 -2.57 26.69
N LYS A 27 -5.60 -1.83 26.71
CA LYS A 27 -5.50 -0.54 27.38
C LYS A 27 -6.44 0.50 26.79
N ILE A 28 -6.49 0.63 25.46
CA ILE A 28 -7.36 1.63 24.79
C ILE A 28 -8.83 1.29 24.99
N LYS A 29 -9.22 0.02 24.86
CA LYS A 29 -10.58 -0.44 25.15
C LYS A 29 -11.00 -0.13 26.58
N ALA A 30 -10.12 -0.33 27.55
CA ALA A 30 -10.39 -0.02 28.95
C ALA A 30 -10.58 1.50 29.19
N LEU A 31 -9.90 2.36 28.42
CA LEU A 31 -10.05 3.81 28.49
C LEU A 31 -11.29 4.33 27.77
N ASN A 32 -11.78 3.60 26.77
CA ASN A 32 -12.89 4.00 25.90
C ASN A 32 -14.02 2.95 25.85
N PRO A 33 -14.64 2.58 26.99
CA PRO A 33 -15.58 1.46 27.06
C PRO A 33 -16.91 1.69 26.32
N SER A 34 -17.20 2.92 25.87
CA SER A 34 -18.51 3.33 25.32
C SER A 34 -18.50 3.71 23.85
N ILE A 35 -17.43 3.40 23.09
CA ILE A 35 -17.42 3.68 21.64
C ILE A 35 -18.17 2.58 20.90
N GLU A 36 -19.50 2.74 20.84
CA GLU A 36 -20.42 1.79 20.21
C GLU A 36 -20.86 2.22 18.80
N LYS A 37 -20.46 3.42 18.35
CA LYS A 37 -20.99 4.00 17.10
C LYS A 37 -19.88 4.48 16.19
N LEU A 38 -20.09 4.24 14.90
CA LEU A 38 -19.27 4.79 13.83
C LEU A 38 -19.33 6.32 13.83
N HIS A 39 -18.20 6.93 13.49
CA HIS A 39 -18.06 8.37 13.42
C HIS A 39 -18.23 8.87 11.98
N GLY A 40 -18.77 10.09 11.82
CA GLY A 40 -18.87 10.75 10.52
C GLY A 40 -19.84 10.09 9.55
N SER A 41 -19.62 10.28 8.25
CA SER A 41 -20.46 9.74 7.18
C SER A 41 -20.10 8.31 6.78
N PHE A 42 -19.20 7.65 7.50
CA PHE A 42 -18.69 6.32 7.14
C PHE A 42 -19.79 5.25 7.19
N PRO A 43 -19.90 4.37 6.17
CA PRO A 43 -20.93 3.34 6.13
C PRO A 43 -20.72 2.27 7.20
N SER A 44 -21.80 1.68 7.70
CA SER A 44 -21.68 0.58 8.66
C SER A 44 -21.03 -0.68 8.10
N GLN A 45 -21.06 -0.82 6.78
CA GLN A 45 -20.48 -1.95 6.06
C GLN A 45 -20.36 -1.60 4.57
N MET A 46 -19.22 -1.91 3.96
CA MET A 46 -19.06 -1.96 2.52
C MET A 46 -19.64 -3.25 1.95
N LYS A 47 -20.18 -3.19 0.73
CA LYS A 47 -20.77 -4.33 0.01
C LYS A 47 -20.23 -4.39 -1.42
N GLY A 48 -20.28 -5.55 -2.04
CA GLY A 48 -19.87 -5.76 -3.44
C GLY A 48 -18.62 -6.62 -3.58
N GLU A 49 -18.11 -6.72 -4.81
CA GLU A 49 -17.06 -7.66 -5.20
C GLU A 49 -15.70 -7.41 -4.53
N LEU A 50 -15.48 -6.21 -4.02
CA LEU A 50 -14.27 -5.87 -3.28
C LEU A 50 -14.29 -6.37 -1.84
N VAL A 51 -15.38 -6.96 -1.35
CA VAL A 51 -15.46 -7.58 -0.02
C VAL A 51 -15.19 -9.08 -0.13
N TRP A 52 -13.95 -9.46 0.08
CA TRP A 52 -13.48 -10.85 0.01
C TRP A 52 -12.37 -11.12 1.02
N GLU A 53 -12.12 -12.38 1.35
CA GLU A 53 -10.95 -12.84 2.09
C GLU A 53 -10.31 -14.04 1.38
N GLY A 54 -9.08 -14.41 1.75
CA GLY A 54 -8.28 -15.38 1.00
C GLY A 54 -8.96 -16.74 0.75
N LYS A 55 -9.87 -17.17 1.63
CA LYS A 55 -10.62 -18.42 1.44
C LYS A 55 -11.70 -18.35 0.35
N ASP A 56 -12.10 -17.16 -0.07
CA ASP A 56 -13.06 -16.95 -1.16
C ASP A 56 -12.41 -17.16 -2.54
N TYR A 57 -11.07 -17.09 -2.58
CA TYR A 57 -10.26 -17.52 -3.70
C TYR A 57 -10.06 -19.03 -3.64
N THR A 58 -10.78 -19.73 -4.49
CA THR A 58 -10.84 -21.21 -4.50
C THR A 58 -10.34 -21.81 -5.82
N ASP A 59 -10.36 -21.02 -6.89
CA ASP A 59 -9.86 -21.39 -8.21
C ASP A 59 -9.11 -20.19 -8.81
N GLU A 60 -7.90 -20.44 -9.29
CA GLU A 60 -7.05 -19.44 -9.92
C GLU A 60 -7.71 -18.76 -11.13
N LYS A 61 -8.58 -19.48 -11.85
CA LYS A 61 -9.33 -18.95 -12.99
C LYS A 61 -10.31 -17.84 -12.62
N GLN A 62 -10.60 -17.64 -11.33
CA GLN A 62 -11.48 -16.56 -10.88
C GLN A 62 -10.88 -15.18 -11.24
N TRP A 63 -9.56 -15.02 -11.11
CA TRP A 63 -8.88 -13.73 -11.25
C TRP A 63 -7.67 -13.76 -12.20
N THR A 64 -7.29 -14.93 -12.71
CA THR A 64 -6.17 -15.09 -13.63
C THR A 64 -6.64 -15.15 -15.08
N LEU A 65 -6.14 -14.22 -15.89
CA LEU A 65 -6.21 -14.31 -17.35
C LEU A 65 -4.96 -15.05 -17.86
N VAL A 66 -5.15 -16.25 -18.39
CA VAL A 66 -4.06 -16.99 -19.05
C VAL A 66 -3.97 -16.52 -20.50
N LEU A 67 -2.82 -15.95 -20.88
CA LEU A 67 -2.57 -15.57 -22.27
C LEU A 67 -2.50 -16.83 -23.15
N THR A 68 -3.26 -16.82 -24.24
CA THR A 68 -3.25 -17.89 -25.24
C THR A 68 -2.06 -17.73 -26.18
N GLU A 69 -1.76 -18.75 -26.99
CA GLU A 69 -0.73 -18.65 -28.02
C GLU A 69 -1.00 -17.49 -29.00
N ASP A 70 -2.27 -17.23 -29.32
CA ASP A 70 -2.67 -16.11 -30.17
C ASP A 70 -2.37 -14.75 -29.52
N HIS A 71 -2.66 -14.57 -28.23
CA HIS A 71 -2.30 -13.35 -27.50
C HIS A 71 -0.77 -13.14 -27.48
N LEU A 72 0.00 -14.21 -27.27
CA LEU A 72 1.46 -14.14 -27.27
C LEU A 72 2.00 -13.79 -28.67
N ALA A 73 1.43 -14.36 -29.73
CA ALA A 73 1.80 -14.05 -31.10
C ALA A 73 1.51 -12.58 -31.45
N GLU A 74 0.37 -12.04 -31.01
CA GLU A 74 0.02 -10.63 -31.19
C GLU A 74 1.03 -9.70 -30.48
N ILE A 75 1.41 -10.02 -29.23
CA ILE A 75 2.43 -9.28 -28.49
C ILE A 75 3.78 -9.32 -29.22
N ASP A 76 4.18 -10.49 -29.72
CA ASP A 76 5.44 -10.66 -30.46
C ASP A 76 5.44 -9.89 -31.79
N ASP A 77 4.31 -9.88 -32.51
CA ASP A 77 4.17 -9.14 -33.76
C ASP A 77 4.19 -7.62 -33.53
N ALA A 78 3.55 -7.15 -32.46
CA ALA A 78 3.68 -5.76 -32.03
C ALA A 78 5.14 -5.42 -31.71
N LEU A 79 5.86 -6.27 -30.98
CA LEU A 79 7.26 -6.05 -30.61
C LEU A 79 8.19 -5.93 -31.83
N LYS A 80 7.91 -6.65 -32.92
CA LYS A 80 8.66 -6.55 -34.19
C LYS A 80 8.53 -5.16 -34.83
N ALA A 81 7.44 -4.45 -34.58
CA ALA A 81 7.24 -3.08 -35.07
C ALA A 81 7.99 -2.02 -34.24
N PHE A 82 8.43 -2.34 -33.01
CA PHE A 82 8.96 -1.37 -32.04
C PHE A 82 10.50 -1.38 -31.86
N LYS A 83 11.26 -2.33 -32.43
CA LYS A 83 12.69 -2.50 -32.08
C LYS A 83 13.69 -1.77 -33.00
N ASP A 84 14.19 -0.63 -32.52
CA ASP A 84 15.62 -0.23 -32.57
C ASP A 84 16.10 -0.06 -31.11
N LEU A 85 17.24 -0.67 -30.74
CA LEU A 85 17.67 -0.86 -29.34
C LEU A 85 19.20 -0.72 -29.18
N SER A 86 19.71 0.51 -29.30
CA SER A 86 21.09 0.84 -28.92
C SER A 86 21.15 1.71 -27.65
N GLN A 87 21.93 1.22 -26.66
CA GLN A 87 22.51 1.90 -25.47
C GLN A 87 21.78 1.76 -24.10
N THR A 88 22.40 1.07 -23.11
CA THR A 88 23.14 1.54 -21.87
C THR A 88 22.23 1.87 -20.67
N ALA A 89 22.57 1.83 -19.36
CA ALA A 89 23.63 1.29 -18.49
C ALA A 89 23.25 1.52 -16.98
N VAL A 90 23.77 0.67 -16.07
CA VAL A 90 24.29 0.84 -14.66
C VAL A 90 23.45 1.49 -13.51
N ALA A 91 23.59 0.92 -12.29
CA ALA A 91 22.76 1.07 -11.08
C ALA A 91 23.44 1.74 -9.82
N GLY A 92 22.63 2.10 -8.79
CA GLY A 92 23.06 2.26 -7.36
C GLY A 92 22.19 3.06 -6.34
N ASN A 93 22.02 2.50 -5.11
CA ASN A 93 21.60 3.01 -3.74
C ASN A 93 20.19 2.81 -3.09
N ILE A 94 19.92 1.67 -2.39
CA ILE A 94 18.65 1.19 -1.75
C ILE A 94 18.09 2.06 -0.60
N GLY A 95 16.79 2.38 -0.60
CA GLY A 95 16.12 3.21 0.44
C GLY A 95 14.61 2.99 0.65
N ALA A 96 14.05 1.84 0.26
CA ALA A 96 12.63 1.49 0.51
C ALA A 96 12.49 -0.03 0.71
N PRO A 97 11.49 -0.52 1.49
CA PRO A 97 11.28 -1.97 1.68
C PRO A 97 11.12 -2.75 0.37
N ALA A 98 10.51 -2.12 -0.64
CA ALA A 98 10.37 -2.67 -1.99
C ALA A 98 11.71 -3.05 -2.65
N TYR A 99 12.82 -2.45 -2.21
CA TYR A 99 14.17 -2.64 -2.74
C TYR A 99 15.08 -3.45 -1.80
N SER A 100 14.57 -4.03 -0.71
CA SER A 100 15.32 -4.90 0.21
C SER A 100 14.77 -6.32 0.23
N THR A 101 15.55 -7.27 0.76
CA THR A 101 15.15 -8.68 0.98
C THR A 101 14.29 -8.90 2.23
N ASP A 102 14.23 -7.91 3.13
CA ASP A 102 13.38 -7.92 4.33
C ASP A 102 11.87 -7.96 3.95
N LYS A 103 11.01 -8.41 4.87
CA LYS A 103 9.55 -8.44 4.69
C LYS A 103 9.03 -7.03 4.39
N GLN A 104 8.15 -6.91 3.39
CA GLN A 104 7.38 -5.70 3.16
C GLN A 104 5.99 -5.91 3.77
N VAL A 105 5.74 -5.24 4.88
CA VAL A 105 4.46 -5.34 5.61
C VAL A 105 3.29 -4.81 4.78
N PHE A 106 2.06 -5.20 5.13
CA PHE A 106 0.86 -4.72 4.43
C PHE A 106 0.85 -3.20 4.31
N HIS A 107 0.57 -2.71 3.11
CA HIS A 107 0.50 -1.30 2.78
C HIS A 107 -0.35 -1.08 1.53
N THR A 108 -0.56 0.19 1.18
CA THR A 108 -0.94 0.67 -0.15
C THR A 108 0.18 1.58 -0.68
N ASP A 109 0.33 1.63 -1.99
CA ASP A 109 1.22 2.56 -2.67
C ASP A 109 0.52 3.93 -2.89
N ALA A 110 1.21 4.89 -3.49
CA ALA A 110 0.55 6.02 -4.12
C ALA A 110 0.02 5.61 -5.52
N GLY A 111 -1.08 6.20 -5.97
CA GLY A 111 -1.68 5.92 -7.28
C GLY A 111 -2.84 4.92 -7.27
N ASP A 112 -3.45 4.73 -8.44
CA ASP A 112 -4.72 4.00 -8.60
C ASP A 112 -4.52 2.50 -8.80
N ILE A 113 -3.63 2.12 -9.73
CA ILE A 113 -3.34 0.74 -10.08
C ILE A 113 -1.85 0.48 -9.88
N VAL A 114 -1.51 -0.58 -9.16
CA VAL A 114 -0.13 -1.08 -9.10
C VAL A 114 -0.03 -2.28 -10.04
N SER A 115 0.91 -2.20 -10.99
CA SER A 115 1.27 -3.31 -11.87
C SER A 115 2.62 -3.87 -11.43
N LEU A 116 2.71 -5.19 -11.30
CA LEU A 116 3.94 -5.92 -11.00
C LEU A 116 4.18 -6.98 -12.08
N PHE A 117 5.27 -6.87 -12.81
CA PHE A 117 5.68 -7.86 -13.82
C PHE A 117 6.95 -8.58 -13.38
N SER A 118 6.89 -9.91 -13.28
CA SER A 118 7.98 -10.77 -12.82
C SER A 118 8.91 -11.16 -13.97
N LEU A 119 10.09 -10.51 -14.06
CA LEU A 119 11.15 -10.90 -15.00
C LEU A 119 11.96 -12.10 -14.48
N ASN A 120 12.10 -12.19 -13.16
CA ASN A 120 12.74 -13.31 -12.48
C ASN A 120 12.20 -13.48 -11.05
N VAL A 121 12.22 -14.70 -10.56
CA VAL A 121 11.81 -15.08 -9.19
C VAL A 121 13.02 -15.26 -8.29
N THR A 122 12.80 -15.11 -6.98
CA THR A 122 13.84 -15.35 -5.97
C THR A 122 14.14 -16.85 -5.81
N ALA A 123 15.23 -17.19 -5.11
CA ALA A 123 15.56 -18.58 -4.82
C ALA A 123 14.63 -19.20 -3.76
N LYS A 124 14.23 -18.43 -2.75
CA LYS A 124 13.31 -18.87 -1.67
C LYS A 124 12.53 -17.70 -1.06
N GLY A 125 11.24 -17.93 -0.79
CA GLY A 125 10.35 -16.98 -0.12
C GLY A 125 9.84 -15.89 -1.06
N GLY A 126 9.51 -14.71 -0.52
CA GLY A 126 9.11 -13.55 -1.31
C GLY A 126 7.71 -13.61 -1.88
N GLU A 127 6.86 -14.48 -1.31
CA GLU A 127 5.47 -14.66 -1.69
C GLU A 127 4.72 -13.32 -1.61
N SER A 128 3.92 -13.05 -2.64
CA SER A 128 3.09 -11.84 -2.69
C SER A 128 1.81 -12.08 -1.92
N LYS A 129 1.39 -11.12 -1.10
CA LYS A 129 0.18 -11.23 -0.29
C LYS A 129 -0.77 -10.09 -0.63
N LEU A 130 -2.05 -10.42 -0.82
CA LEU A 130 -3.12 -9.47 -1.07
C LEU A 130 -4.19 -9.59 0.00
N ALA A 131 -4.77 -8.48 0.42
CA ALA A 131 -5.93 -8.47 1.30
C ALA A 131 -6.90 -7.36 0.91
N SER A 132 -8.19 -7.68 0.85
CA SER A 132 -9.24 -6.67 0.66
C SER A 132 -9.26 -5.67 1.81
N SER A 133 -9.07 -4.39 1.50
CA SER A 133 -9.21 -3.32 2.49
C SER A 133 -10.67 -3.13 2.92
N TRP A 134 -11.64 -3.47 2.07
CA TRP A 134 -13.07 -3.39 2.41
C TRP A 134 -13.50 -4.50 3.38
N ARG A 135 -12.91 -5.70 3.26
CA ARG A 135 -13.13 -6.78 4.22
C ARG A 135 -12.53 -6.44 5.58
N VAL A 136 -11.33 -5.87 5.60
CA VAL A 136 -10.70 -5.35 6.83
C VAL A 136 -11.55 -4.22 7.42
N TYR A 137 -11.97 -3.24 6.61
CA TYR A 137 -12.85 -2.17 7.03
C TYR A 137 -14.12 -2.69 7.70
N ASN A 138 -14.78 -3.68 7.10
CA ASN A 138 -15.99 -4.28 7.66
C ASN A 138 -15.75 -4.93 9.02
N GLU A 139 -14.60 -5.57 9.23
CA GLU A 139 -14.23 -6.13 10.54
C GLU A 139 -14.02 -5.03 11.57
N VAL A 140 -13.29 -3.97 11.20
CA VAL A 140 -13.02 -2.82 12.08
C VAL A 140 -14.30 -2.06 12.41
N ALA A 141 -15.13 -1.74 11.42
CA ALA A 141 -16.41 -1.05 11.62
C ALA A 141 -17.35 -1.82 12.56
N LYS A 142 -17.34 -3.15 12.48
CA LYS A 142 -18.14 -4.03 13.34
C LYS A 142 -17.60 -4.14 14.76
N THR A 143 -16.28 -4.24 14.93
CA THR A 143 -15.67 -4.64 16.22
C THR A 143 -15.00 -3.49 16.96
N ARG A 144 -14.53 -2.47 16.24
CA ARG A 144 -13.71 -1.34 16.70
C ARG A 144 -14.01 -0.05 15.89
N PRO A 145 -15.24 0.47 15.95
CA PRO A 145 -15.61 1.69 15.23
C PRO A 145 -14.80 2.93 15.68
N ASP A 146 -14.18 2.89 16.85
CA ASP A 146 -13.22 3.88 17.33
C ASP A 146 -11.96 3.96 16.45
N ILE A 147 -11.50 2.83 15.91
CA ILE A 147 -10.38 2.81 14.96
C ILE A 147 -10.76 3.49 13.65
N ILE A 148 -12.01 3.34 13.17
CA ILE A 148 -12.48 4.07 11.97
C ILE A 148 -12.40 5.59 12.19
N LYS A 149 -12.79 6.06 13.38
CA LYS A 149 -12.63 7.47 13.75
C LYS A 149 -11.16 7.89 13.68
N THR A 150 -10.26 7.15 14.34
CA THR A 150 -8.82 7.47 14.35
C THR A 150 -8.20 7.46 12.94
N LEU A 151 -8.58 6.51 12.07
CA LEU A 151 -8.09 6.46 10.70
C LEU A 151 -8.57 7.64 9.84
N SER A 152 -9.73 8.22 10.18
CA SER A 152 -10.31 9.38 9.49
C SER A 152 -9.79 10.74 9.99
N GLU A 153 -9.09 10.77 11.11
CA GLU A 153 -8.42 11.97 11.64
C GLU A 153 -7.15 12.26 10.85
N ASP A 154 -6.55 13.42 11.07
CA ASP A 154 -5.32 13.84 10.42
C ASP A 154 -4.07 13.13 11.00
N TRP A 155 -3.20 12.63 10.12
CA TRP A 155 -1.95 11.94 10.47
C TRP A 155 -0.75 12.71 9.95
N VAL A 156 0.31 12.78 10.75
CA VAL A 156 1.57 13.44 10.36
C VAL A 156 2.47 12.42 9.65
N PHE A 157 2.55 12.54 8.33
CA PHE A 157 3.42 11.77 7.45
C PHE A 157 4.79 12.41 7.38
N ASP A 158 5.83 11.61 7.58
CA ASP A 158 7.22 12.06 7.54
C ASP A 158 7.67 12.46 6.12
N GLY A 159 8.34 13.60 6.00
CA GLY A 159 9.01 14.04 4.77
C GLY A 159 10.42 13.46 4.59
N TYR A 160 10.89 12.66 5.54
CA TYR A 160 12.21 12.01 5.57
C TYR A 160 13.37 12.98 5.32
N GLY A 161 13.40 14.06 6.09
CA GLY A 161 14.45 15.07 5.99
C GLY A 161 14.32 16.03 4.80
N ASN A 162 13.19 16.02 4.07
CA ASN A 162 12.90 17.04 3.07
C ASN A 162 12.76 18.42 3.75
N PRO A 163 13.64 19.39 3.47
CA PRO A 163 13.60 20.69 4.13
C PRO A 163 12.42 21.57 3.70
N GLU A 164 11.89 21.38 2.49
CA GLU A 164 10.76 22.15 1.95
C GLU A 164 9.40 21.61 2.43
N LYS A 165 9.32 20.29 2.62
CA LYS A 165 8.13 19.58 3.08
C LYS A 165 8.49 18.58 4.17
N PRO A 166 8.87 19.05 5.38
CA PRO A 166 9.39 18.18 6.45
C PRO A 166 8.37 17.17 6.95
N TYR A 167 7.09 17.48 6.81
CA TYR A 167 5.98 16.54 7.00
C TYR A 167 4.77 16.99 6.17
N THR A 168 3.80 16.10 6.04
CA THR A 168 2.48 16.42 5.51
C THR A 168 1.40 15.85 6.42
N THR A 169 0.18 16.38 6.29
CA THR A 169 -0.94 15.93 7.11
C THR A 169 -2.12 15.54 6.23
N LYS A 170 -2.65 14.34 6.46
CA LYS A 170 -3.88 13.84 5.81
C LYS A 170 -4.46 12.65 6.59
N PRO A 171 -5.72 12.26 6.36
CA PRO A 171 -6.27 11.01 6.88
C PRO A 171 -5.65 9.76 6.25
N LEU A 172 -5.85 8.60 6.88
CA LEU A 172 -5.56 7.30 6.25
C LEU A 172 -6.79 6.72 5.57
N LEU A 173 -7.99 7.12 6.01
CA LEU A 173 -9.25 6.57 5.55
C LEU A 173 -10.15 7.66 5.00
N TYR A 174 -10.63 7.44 3.78
CA TYR A 174 -11.46 8.37 3.04
C TYR A 174 -12.79 7.72 2.69
N HIS A 175 -13.86 8.51 2.72
CA HIS A 175 -15.18 8.08 2.29
C HIS A 175 -15.71 9.02 1.21
N THR A 176 -16.05 8.44 0.06
CA THR A 176 -16.73 9.11 -1.04
C THR A 176 -18.17 8.56 -1.10
N PRO A 177 -19.19 9.36 -0.73
CA PRO A 177 -20.58 8.94 -0.80
C PRO A 177 -21.00 8.62 -2.24
N ALA A 178 -21.99 7.75 -2.40
CA ALA A 178 -22.58 7.48 -3.71
C ALA A 178 -23.14 8.76 -4.35
N LYS A 179 -22.90 8.92 -5.65
CA LYS A 179 -23.43 9.98 -6.52
C LYS A 179 -24.04 9.35 -7.77
N VAL A 180 -24.80 10.11 -8.54
CA VAL A 180 -25.32 9.62 -9.83
C VAL A 180 -24.14 9.19 -10.72
N GLY A 181 -24.11 7.91 -11.11
CA GLY A 181 -23.04 7.34 -11.93
C GLY A 181 -21.75 6.96 -11.19
N SER A 182 -21.66 7.15 -9.86
CA SER A 182 -20.48 6.77 -9.07
C SER A 182 -20.90 6.10 -7.76
N PRO A 183 -20.55 4.81 -7.55
CA PRO A 183 -20.93 4.09 -6.32
C PRO A 183 -20.19 4.62 -5.09
N GLU A 184 -20.69 4.30 -3.91
CA GLU A 184 -20.02 4.60 -2.64
C GLU A 184 -18.66 3.92 -2.57
N ARG A 185 -17.62 4.66 -2.15
CA ARG A 185 -16.25 4.16 -2.04
C ARG A 185 -15.66 4.49 -0.67
N VAL A 186 -14.96 3.53 -0.09
CA VAL A 186 -14.03 3.75 1.01
C VAL A 186 -12.62 3.44 0.48
N ILE A 187 -11.69 4.36 0.70
CA ILE A 187 -10.30 4.25 0.28
C ILE A 187 -9.42 4.31 1.52
N THR A 188 -8.47 3.39 1.62
CA THR A 188 -7.46 3.41 2.68
C THR A 188 -6.08 3.66 2.07
N GLN A 189 -5.38 4.69 2.54
CA GLN A 189 -3.99 4.97 2.21
C GLN A 189 -3.12 4.76 3.43
N TYR A 190 -2.31 3.70 3.42
CA TYR A 190 -1.66 3.19 4.62
C TYR A 190 -0.29 2.60 4.31
N ALA A 191 0.75 3.07 5.00
CA ALA A 191 2.05 2.42 5.05
C ALA A 191 2.70 2.67 6.42
N LEU A 192 3.00 1.62 7.17
CA LEU A 192 3.65 1.70 8.50
C LEU A 192 4.95 2.52 8.47
N ARG A 193 5.70 2.40 7.38
CA ARG A 193 6.97 3.10 7.15
C ARG A 193 6.85 4.61 7.43
N ASP A 194 5.75 5.25 7.01
CA ASP A 194 5.54 6.70 7.14
C ASP A 194 5.50 7.17 8.61
N PHE A 195 5.28 6.23 9.54
CA PHE A 195 5.14 6.49 10.97
C PHE A 195 6.22 5.84 11.84
N THR A 196 7.04 4.95 11.28
CA THR A 196 8.10 4.23 12.02
C THR A 196 9.50 4.46 11.44
N GLY A 197 9.59 4.88 10.18
CA GLY A 197 10.80 4.73 9.38
C GLY A 197 11.05 3.26 9.00
N PHE A 198 12.19 3.01 8.34
CA PHE A 198 12.64 1.68 7.96
C PHE A 198 14.16 1.63 7.77
N LEU A 199 14.81 0.64 8.41
CA LEU A 199 16.26 0.43 8.38
C LEU A 199 17.04 1.74 8.58
N ASN A 200 17.84 2.13 7.59
CA ASN A 200 18.73 3.30 7.64
C ASN A 200 18.00 4.65 7.40
N ILE A 201 16.68 4.62 7.22
CA ILE A 201 15.83 5.82 7.10
C ILE A 201 14.84 5.81 8.28
N PRO A 202 15.31 6.10 9.51
CA PRO A 202 14.42 6.21 10.65
C PRO A 202 13.47 7.39 10.48
N ARG A 203 12.39 7.41 11.26
CA ARG A 203 11.51 8.56 11.34
C ARG A 203 12.31 9.80 11.79
N THR A 204 12.11 10.93 11.10
CA THR A 204 12.76 12.22 11.34
C THR A 204 12.50 12.67 12.77
N PRO A 205 13.55 12.93 13.59
CA PRO A 205 13.38 13.49 14.91
C PRO A 205 12.72 14.88 14.86
N GLY A 206 11.81 15.16 15.80
CA GLY A 206 11.21 16.50 15.96
C GLY A 206 9.90 16.73 15.20
N ILE A 207 9.45 15.80 14.36
CA ILE A 207 8.06 15.81 13.87
C ILE A 207 7.13 15.24 14.93
N SER A 208 5.87 15.68 14.94
CA SER A 208 4.89 15.24 15.94
C SER A 208 4.77 13.71 15.97
N PRO A 209 4.84 13.08 17.16
CA PRO A 209 4.65 11.63 17.27
C PRO A 209 3.20 11.24 16.99
N ILE A 210 2.99 9.98 16.60
CA ILE A 210 1.63 9.44 16.57
C ILE A 210 1.09 9.19 17.98
N THR A 211 -0.22 9.04 18.15
CA THR A 211 -0.82 8.63 19.43
C THR A 211 -0.81 7.11 19.61
N GLU A 212 -1.06 6.62 20.82
CA GLU A 212 -1.29 5.18 21.05
C GLU A 212 -2.50 4.66 20.25
N ALA A 213 -3.57 5.45 20.10
CA ALA A 213 -4.72 5.07 19.27
C ALA A 213 -4.35 4.93 17.80
N GLN A 214 -3.50 5.83 17.30
CA GLN A 214 -2.95 5.75 15.95
C GLN A 214 -2.03 4.52 15.80
N ALA A 215 -1.13 4.25 16.75
CA ALA A 215 -0.30 3.05 16.72
C ALA A 215 -1.15 1.76 16.72
N GLU A 216 -2.21 1.71 17.52
CA GLU A 216 -3.17 0.60 17.50
C GLU A 216 -3.86 0.45 16.16
N ALA A 217 -4.31 1.55 15.55
CA ALA A 217 -4.98 1.52 14.26
C ALA A 217 -4.07 0.96 13.15
N LEU A 218 -2.77 1.31 13.16
CA LEU A 218 -1.79 0.77 12.21
C LEU A 218 -1.61 -0.74 12.37
N ASP A 219 -1.49 -1.23 13.60
CA ASP A 219 -1.34 -2.66 13.89
C ASP A 219 -2.63 -3.44 13.56
N ALA A 220 -3.80 -2.86 13.88
CA ALA A 220 -5.10 -3.48 13.59
C ALA A 220 -5.30 -3.69 12.08
N LEU A 221 -4.97 -2.71 11.25
CA LEU A 221 -5.00 -2.87 9.80
C LEU A 221 -4.06 -3.98 9.34
N HIS A 222 -2.83 -4.03 9.88
CA HIS A 222 -1.84 -5.05 9.53
C HIS A 222 -2.32 -6.48 9.86
N PHE A 223 -2.69 -6.74 11.11
CA PHE A 223 -3.04 -8.08 11.56
C PHE A 223 -4.38 -8.58 10.99
N LEU A 224 -5.32 -7.67 10.73
CA LEU A 224 -6.55 -8.04 10.02
C LEU A 224 -6.29 -8.32 8.54
N ALA A 225 -5.43 -7.54 7.89
CA ALA A 225 -5.02 -7.83 6.51
C ALA A 225 -4.33 -9.20 6.43
N GLU A 226 -3.40 -9.51 7.35
CA GLU A 226 -2.74 -10.81 7.43
C GLU A 226 -3.74 -11.95 7.61
N LYS A 227 -4.68 -11.82 8.57
CA LYS A 227 -5.73 -12.79 8.84
C LYS A 227 -6.61 -13.09 7.62
N PHE A 228 -6.92 -12.09 6.81
CA PHE A 228 -7.82 -12.21 5.65
C PHE A 228 -7.08 -12.35 4.32
N SER A 229 -5.75 -12.42 4.34
CA SER A 229 -4.94 -12.37 3.13
C SER A 229 -5.06 -13.63 2.26
N LEU A 230 -4.85 -13.41 0.97
CA LEU A 230 -4.49 -14.42 -0.01
C LEU A 230 -2.98 -14.34 -0.25
N THR A 231 -2.33 -15.49 -0.33
CA THR A 231 -0.92 -15.61 -0.74
C THR A 231 -0.88 -16.10 -2.19
N LEU A 232 -0.10 -15.42 -3.02
CA LEU A 232 0.10 -15.73 -4.44
C LEU A 232 1.55 -16.10 -4.67
N ASP A 233 1.75 -17.17 -5.45
CA ASP A 233 3.05 -17.65 -5.88
C ASP A 233 3.35 -17.16 -7.29
N PHE A 234 4.09 -16.05 -7.41
CA PHE A 234 4.43 -15.46 -8.70
C PHE A 234 5.50 -16.26 -9.42
N GLN A 235 5.24 -16.56 -10.69
CA GLN A 235 6.19 -17.14 -11.60
C GLN A 235 6.81 -16.08 -12.53
N LYS A 236 7.87 -16.46 -13.21
CA LYS A 236 8.47 -15.65 -14.27
C LYS A 236 7.47 -15.53 -15.43
N GLY A 237 7.22 -14.31 -15.88
CA GLY A 237 6.24 -14.02 -16.93
C GLY A 237 4.90 -13.49 -16.39
N ASP A 238 4.62 -13.70 -15.10
CA ASP A 238 3.35 -13.27 -14.51
C ASP A 238 3.29 -11.75 -14.38
N VAL A 239 2.11 -11.20 -14.70
CA VAL A 239 1.77 -9.80 -14.51
C VAL A 239 0.57 -9.72 -13.56
N GLN A 240 0.73 -8.97 -12.48
CA GLN A 240 -0.36 -8.65 -11.57
C GLN A 240 -0.76 -7.19 -11.71
N TYR A 241 -2.06 -6.97 -11.78
CA TYR A 241 -2.67 -5.67 -11.58
C TYR A 241 -3.49 -5.71 -10.30
N LEU A 242 -3.31 -4.72 -9.43
CA LEU A 242 -4.16 -4.54 -8.25
C LEU A 242 -4.73 -3.13 -8.21
N ASN A 243 -6.01 -3.03 -7.82
CA ASN A 243 -6.63 -1.76 -7.48
C ASN A 243 -6.10 -1.31 -6.11
N ASN A 244 -5.13 -0.41 -6.14
CA ASN A 244 -4.38 0.03 -4.96
C ASN A 244 -5.24 0.84 -3.98
N LEU A 245 -6.40 1.33 -4.41
CA LEU A 245 -7.34 2.06 -3.55
C LEU A 245 -8.17 1.12 -2.65
N SER A 246 -8.19 -0.18 -2.93
CA SER A 246 -9.02 -1.16 -2.22
C SER A 246 -8.31 -2.45 -1.82
N ILE A 247 -7.05 -2.64 -2.22
CA ILE A 247 -6.26 -3.83 -1.92
C ILE A 247 -5.01 -3.45 -1.14
N PHE A 248 -4.91 -3.96 0.09
CA PHE A 248 -3.64 -4.00 0.80
C PHE A 248 -2.77 -5.08 0.19
N HIS A 249 -1.47 -4.80 0.11
CA HIS A 249 -0.52 -5.76 -0.40
C HIS A 249 0.75 -5.80 0.44
N ALA A 250 1.39 -6.96 0.47
CA ALA A 250 2.58 -7.26 1.23
C ALA A 250 3.46 -8.24 0.46
N ARG A 251 4.68 -8.42 0.95
CA ARG A 251 5.60 -9.44 0.45
C ARG A 251 6.35 -10.04 1.63
N ASP A 252 6.45 -11.36 1.66
CA ASP A 252 7.29 -12.03 2.64
C ASP A 252 8.78 -11.74 2.41
N GLU A 253 9.59 -12.04 3.42
CA GLU A 253 11.05 -12.01 3.29
C GLU A 253 11.53 -13.03 2.27
N PHE A 254 12.68 -12.78 1.65
CA PHE A 254 13.24 -13.68 0.65
C PHE A 254 14.76 -13.74 0.68
N THR A 255 15.30 -14.76 0.02
CA THR A 255 16.74 -14.95 -0.15
C THR A 255 17.06 -15.15 -1.62
N ASP A 256 17.91 -14.28 -2.15
CA ASP A 256 18.44 -14.42 -3.50
C ASP A 256 19.72 -15.26 -3.53
N GLU A 257 19.95 -15.93 -4.66
CA GLU A 257 21.20 -16.62 -5.00
C GLU A 257 21.73 -16.07 -6.33
N PRO A 258 23.04 -16.19 -6.63
CA PRO A 258 23.57 -15.78 -7.93
C PRO A 258 22.81 -16.41 -9.11
N GLY A 259 22.20 -15.57 -9.95
CA GLY A 259 21.38 -16.00 -11.09
C GLY A 259 19.90 -16.31 -10.76
N LYS A 260 19.49 -16.16 -9.50
CA LYS A 260 18.11 -16.28 -9.00
C LYS A 260 17.72 -15.07 -8.16
N GLU A 261 18.17 -13.90 -8.57
CA GLU A 261 17.78 -12.64 -7.95
C GLU A 261 16.35 -12.28 -8.38
N ARG A 262 15.51 -11.93 -7.41
CA ARG A 262 14.16 -11.43 -7.68
C ARG A 262 14.21 -10.14 -8.51
N HIS A 263 13.57 -10.14 -9.66
CA HIS A 263 13.56 -8.97 -10.55
C HIS A 263 12.16 -8.67 -11.06
N TRP A 264 11.52 -7.65 -10.48
CA TRP A 264 10.17 -7.24 -10.85
C TRP A 264 10.15 -5.80 -11.35
N LEU A 265 9.38 -5.56 -12.41
CA LEU A 265 9.05 -4.21 -12.86
C LEU A 265 7.77 -3.76 -12.18
N ARG A 266 7.80 -2.56 -11.57
CA ARG A 266 6.63 -1.96 -10.93
C ARG A 266 6.22 -0.69 -11.66
N LEU A 267 4.95 -0.61 -12.04
CA LEU A 267 4.35 0.60 -12.59
C LEU A 267 3.19 1.07 -11.71
N TRP A 268 3.02 2.38 -11.65
CA TRP A 268 1.81 3.01 -11.15
C TRP A 268 1.01 3.50 -12.35
N LEU A 269 -0.17 2.91 -12.53
CA LEU A 269 -1.02 3.14 -13.69
C LEU A 269 -2.31 3.85 -13.25
N ARG A 270 -2.95 4.51 -14.20
CA ARG A 270 -4.29 5.08 -14.06
C ARG A 270 -5.06 4.82 -15.34
N ASP A 271 -6.28 4.33 -15.18
CA ASP A 271 -7.27 4.24 -16.25
C ASP A 271 -8.17 5.49 -16.15
N PRO A 272 -8.08 6.47 -17.06
CA PRO A 272 -8.89 7.69 -17.00
C PRO A 272 -10.40 7.44 -17.08
N GLU A 273 -10.85 6.32 -17.67
CA GLU A 273 -12.26 6.00 -17.84
C GLU A 273 -12.84 5.37 -16.57
N LEU A 274 -12.06 4.55 -15.87
CA LEU A 274 -12.49 3.78 -14.69
C LEU A 274 -11.92 4.28 -13.36
N ALA A 275 -11.04 5.29 -13.38
CA ALA A 275 -10.44 5.85 -12.16
C ALA A 275 -11.52 6.33 -11.18
N TRP A 276 -11.30 6.01 -9.91
CA TRP A 276 -12.18 6.51 -8.85
C TRP A 276 -11.96 8.00 -8.65
N GLU A 277 -12.99 8.68 -8.14
CA GLU A 277 -12.86 10.08 -7.70
C GLU A 277 -11.76 10.17 -6.64
N THR A 278 -10.67 10.87 -6.95
CA THR A 278 -9.56 11.08 -6.03
C THR A 278 -10.01 12.00 -4.88
N PRO A 279 -9.96 11.55 -3.61
CA PRO A 279 -10.26 12.41 -2.46
C PRO A 279 -9.43 13.69 -2.47
N GLU A 280 -10.02 14.81 -2.04
CA GLU A 280 -9.40 16.14 -2.15
C GLU A 280 -8.00 16.20 -1.52
N GLN A 281 -7.83 15.58 -0.34
CA GLN A 281 -6.55 15.53 0.38
C GLN A 281 -5.47 14.69 -0.34
N LEU A 282 -5.87 13.82 -1.27
CA LEU A 282 -4.96 13.01 -2.08
C LEU A 282 -4.60 13.68 -3.41
N LYS A 283 -5.41 14.63 -3.89
CA LYS A 283 -5.21 15.26 -5.21
C LYS A 283 -3.81 15.82 -5.44
N PRO A 284 -3.17 16.55 -4.51
CA PRO A 284 -1.83 17.08 -4.76
C PRO A 284 -0.81 15.97 -5.09
N ARG A 285 -0.91 14.82 -4.39
CA ARG A 285 -0.02 13.69 -4.63
C ARG A 285 -0.37 12.94 -5.92
N TRP A 286 -1.65 12.87 -6.29
CA TRP A 286 -2.09 12.27 -7.54
C TRP A 286 -1.71 13.12 -8.75
N ASP A 287 -1.77 14.44 -8.61
CA ASP A 287 -1.32 15.38 -9.63
C ASP A 287 0.17 15.19 -9.89
N GLU A 288 1.01 15.05 -8.86
CA GLU A 288 2.44 14.72 -9.02
C GLU A 288 2.69 13.39 -9.77
N LEU A 289 1.72 12.47 -9.79
CA LEU A 289 1.85 11.17 -10.44
C LEU A 289 1.33 11.15 -11.88
N TYR A 290 0.26 11.90 -12.16
CA TYR A 290 -0.55 11.71 -13.35
C TYR A 290 -0.84 12.99 -14.13
N LYS A 291 -0.73 14.16 -13.49
CA LYS A 291 -1.09 15.40 -14.14
C LYS A 291 0.05 15.88 -15.01
N ASP A 292 -0.27 16.16 -16.27
CA ASP A 292 0.65 16.71 -17.27
C ASP A 292 1.88 15.83 -17.56
N VAL A 293 1.86 14.54 -17.18
CA VAL A 293 2.94 13.58 -17.49
C VAL A 293 3.01 13.36 -19.00
N THR A 294 4.14 13.71 -19.61
CA THR A 294 4.37 13.48 -21.05
C THR A 294 4.97 12.09 -21.29
N GLU A 295 4.92 11.60 -22.53
CA GLU A 295 5.49 10.30 -22.89
C GLU A 295 7.00 10.22 -22.57
N GLU A 296 7.73 11.32 -22.72
CA GLU A 296 9.17 11.39 -22.46
C GLU A 296 9.52 11.33 -20.97
N GLU A 297 8.58 11.70 -20.09
CA GLU A 297 8.74 11.64 -18.64
C GLU A 297 8.38 10.25 -18.07
N GLN A 298 7.69 9.41 -18.86
CA GLN A 298 7.40 8.03 -18.47
C GLN A 298 8.68 7.21 -18.51
N VAL A 299 9.00 6.54 -17.40
CA VAL A 299 10.20 5.71 -17.32
C VAL A 299 9.86 4.26 -17.07
N PHE A 300 10.36 3.40 -17.95
CA PHE A 300 10.30 1.94 -17.84
C PHE A 300 11.70 1.36 -17.60
N PRO A 301 12.23 1.39 -16.36
CA PRO A 301 13.58 0.94 -16.08
C PRO A 301 13.61 -0.60 -16.08
N LEU A 302 14.14 -1.19 -17.15
CA LEU A 302 14.36 -2.64 -17.25
C LEU A 302 15.37 -3.16 -16.24
N GLU A 303 16.28 -2.31 -15.76
CA GLU A 303 17.27 -2.67 -14.75
C GLU A 303 16.92 -2.04 -13.39
N PRO A 304 17.13 -2.74 -12.28
CA PRO A 304 16.88 -2.21 -10.95
C PRO A 304 17.76 -0.98 -10.70
N ARG A 305 17.13 0.18 -10.53
CA ARG A 305 17.77 1.41 -10.09
C ARG A 305 17.13 1.85 -8.80
N ILE A 306 17.91 2.39 -7.88
CA ILE A 306 17.31 2.99 -6.70
C ILE A 306 17.15 4.48 -6.89
N ARG A 307 15.91 4.93 -6.67
CA ARG A 307 15.54 6.33 -6.70
C ARG A 307 16.06 7.03 -5.44
N ARG A 308 16.79 8.14 -5.61
CA ARG A 308 17.18 9.00 -4.49
C ARG A 308 15.98 9.87 -4.07
N GLY A 309 15.48 9.64 -2.86
CA GLY A 309 14.43 10.46 -2.24
C GLY A 309 13.00 10.01 -2.53
N ALA A 310 12.13 10.15 -1.52
CA ALA A 310 10.69 10.02 -1.68
C ALA A 310 10.16 11.33 -2.27
N GLY A 311 9.89 11.41 -3.58
CA GLY A 311 9.28 12.66 -4.07
C GLY A 311 9.07 12.89 -5.56
N LYS A 312 9.63 12.09 -6.48
CA LYS A 312 9.28 12.25 -7.91
C LYS A 312 8.98 10.89 -8.55
N ALA A 313 7.81 10.85 -9.20
CA ALA A 313 7.25 9.71 -9.90
C ALA A 313 8.17 9.23 -11.03
#